data_AF-A0A2U8PP11-F1
#
_entry.id   AF-A0A2U8PP11-F1
#
_cell.length_a   1.000
_cell.length_b   1.000
_cell.length_c   1.000
_cell.angle_alpha   90.00
_cell.angle_beta   90.00
_cell.angle_gamma   90.00
#
_symmetry.space_group_name_H-M   'P 1'
#
loop_
_entity.id
_entity.type
_entity.pdbx_description
1 polymer ?
#
loop_
_entity_poly.entity_id
_entity_poly.type
_entity_poly.pdbx_seq_one_letter_code
_entity_poly.pdbx_strand_id
1 'polypeptide(L)'
;MVHFDSELPERKAFSLHGCPVDVKAARPGSSSSRKDLLRDHADRSATSRIRWREKAAFFHREDECYLRFLIPPGSRVLDIGCGIGDTLAALAPSYGVGIDFSSAQIDIARQRHPDLAFVEGDAEGPTTFSAIEGPFDFILVLDTIGSLDDCQSFIEHLHPLCTRETRIVFGYFSHLWYPVLKLAEALGMRMPHPDQNVLSPDDLRNLVSLADFDPVKSEQRVLLPASLFGIGRFVNRFISVLPGIRALSLRHYLVARSMRCAHDDIKSVTVVIPARNERGNIEPAVRRIAGFCPDIEIIFIEGHSKDGTFEEMQRVKQAFVGQDIKTMKQPGKGKADAVFTAFDAARGDVLMILDADLTMPPEQLCKFYDALCSGKGEFVNGSRLVYPMDEGAMRFLNLVANKIFSYLFSWLLNQRYTDTLCGTKVLRRSDYQRLKAGKAYFGDFDPFGDFDLIFGASKLNLKSIDLPIRYAARNYGETQISRFSHGWMLLKMVVFAFFKIKAV
;
A
#
# COMPACT_ATOMS: atom_id res chain seq x y z
N MET A 1 -51.56 -23.92 18.43
CA MET A 1 -52.35 -23.97 17.17
C MET A 1 -52.11 -22.65 16.48
N VAL A 2 -51.38 -22.53 15.39
CA VAL A 2 -51.31 -23.38 14.19
C VAL A 2 -49.86 -23.41 13.68
N HIS A 3 -49.37 -24.61 13.34
CA HIS A 3 -48.12 -24.89 12.64
C HIS A 3 -48.19 -24.39 11.19
N PHE A 4 -47.09 -23.85 10.66
CA PHE A 4 -46.81 -23.87 9.23
C PHE A 4 -45.32 -24.15 9.02
N ASP A 5 -45.03 -25.41 8.69
CA ASP A 5 -43.83 -25.83 7.98
C ASP A 5 -43.81 -25.20 6.59
N SER A 6 -42.65 -24.70 6.16
CA SER A 6 -42.35 -24.60 4.73
C SER A 6 -40.87 -24.89 4.50
N GLU A 7 -40.65 -26.10 4.00
CA GLU A 7 -39.40 -26.59 3.43
C GLU A 7 -39.02 -25.73 2.22
N LEU A 8 -37.74 -25.33 2.17
CA LEU A 8 -37.12 -24.67 1.02
C LEU A 8 -36.83 -25.71 -0.07
N PRO A 9 -37.19 -25.49 -1.35
CA PRO A 9 -36.85 -26.42 -2.42
C PRO A 9 -35.38 -26.28 -2.84
N GLU A 10 -34.76 -27.43 -3.10
CA GLU A 10 -33.40 -27.62 -3.60
C GLU A 10 -33.11 -26.81 -4.87
N ARG A 11 -31.93 -26.15 -4.91
CA ARG A 11 -31.42 -25.47 -6.09
C ARG A 11 -31.02 -26.48 -7.16
N LYS A 12 -31.82 -26.61 -8.21
CA LYS A 12 -31.44 -27.30 -9.46
C LYS A 12 -30.27 -26.58 -10.14
N ALA A 13 -29.22 -27.32 -10.44
CA ALA A 13 -28.08 -26.89 -11.24
C ALA A 13 -28.52 -26.53 -12.67
N PHE A 14 -28.21 -25.31 -13.09
CA PHE A 14 -28.37 -24.88 -14.49
C PHE A 14 -27.17 -25.41 -15.30
N SER A 15 -27.42 -26.43 -16.12
CA SER A 15 -26.52 -26.89 -17.18
C SER A 15 -26.57 -25.90 -18.35
N LEU A 16 -25.51 -25.11 -18.55
CA LEU A 16 -25.35 -24.29 -19.75
C LEU A 16 -24.96 -25.18 -20.93
N HIS A 17 -25.86 -25.29 -21.92
CA HIS A 17 -25.59 -25.89 -23.22
C HIS A 17 -24.52 -25.08 -23.96
N GLY A 18 -23.53 -25.81 -24.48
CA GLY A 18 -22.39 -25.25 -25.21
C GLY A 18 -22.81 -24.64 -26.55
N CYS A 19 -22.28 -23.45 -26.81
CA CYS A 19 -22.19 -22.86 -28.13
C CYS A 19 -20.81 -23.25 -28.70
N PRO A 20 -20.70 -23.93 -29.86
CA PRO A 20 -19.41 -24.23 -30.44
C PRO A 20 -18.89 -22.96 -31.10
N VAL A 21 -18.12 -22.17 -30.35
CA VAL A 21 -17.28 -21.13 -30.95
C VAL A 21 -16.03 -21.83 -31.44
N ASP A 22 -15.93 -22.01 -32.75
CA ASP A 22 -14.73 -22.51 -33.42
C ASP A 22 -13.66 -21.39 -33.40
N VAL A 23 -13.18 -21.09 -32.20
CA VAL A 23 -11.95 -20.32 -32.01
C VAL A 23 -10.84 -21.32 -32.28
N LYS A 24 -10.04 -21.09 -33.32
CA LYS A 24 -8.70 -21.67 -33.39
C LYS A 24 -7.94 -21.23 -32.13
N ALA A 25 -8.04 -22.02 -31.08
CA ALA A 25 -7.25 -21.85 -29.87
C ALA A 25 -5.78 -21.88 -30.30
N ALA A 26 -5.09 -20.76 -30.10
CA ALA A 26 -3.64 -20.76 -30.13
C ALA A 26 -3.17 -21.88 -29.19
N ARG A 27 -2.33 -22.78 -29.70
CA ARG A 27 -1.80 -23.88 -28.89
C ARG A 27 -1.00 -23.26 -27.73
N PRO A 28 -1.22 -23.67 -26.48
CA PRO A 28 -0.36 -23.24 -25.39
C PRO A 28 1.05 -23.76 -25.69
N GLY A 29 1.99 -22.83 -25.91
CA GLY A 29 3.40 -23.16 -26.17
C GLY A 29 3.91 -22.89 -27.60
N SER A 30 3.10 -22.39 -28.55
CA SER A 30 3.66 -21.83 -29.80
C SER A 30 3.98 -20.34 -29.60
N SER A 31 5.26 -19.97 -29.68
CA SER A 31 5.69 -18.56 -29.71
C SER A 31 4.88 -17.81 -30.76
N SER A 32 4.32 -16.66 -30.40
CA SER A 32 3.65 -15.81 -31.39
C SER A 32 4.71 -15.17 -32.29
N SER A 33 4.34 -14.86 -33.54
CA SER A 33 5.25 -14.15 -34.45
C SER A 33 5.72 -12.81 -33.88
N ARG A 34 4.93 -12.19 -32.98
CA ARG A 34 5.30 -10.96 -32.27
C ARG A 34 6.40 -11.22 -31.25
N LYS A 35 6.30 -12.29 -30.46
CA LYS A 35 7.32 -12.67 -29.47
C LYS A 35 8.66 -12.98 -30.09
N ASP A 36 8.66 -13.72 -31.20
CA ASP A 36 9.90 -14.03 -31.93
C ASP A 36 10.59 -12.74 -32.41
N LEU A 37 9.83 -11.79 -32.98
CA LEU A 37 10.36 -10.48 -33.39
C LEU A 37 10.93 -9.68 -32.21
N LEU A 38 10.27 -9.72 -31.05
CA LEU A 38 10.72 -9.05 -29.83
C LEU A 38 12.03 -9.67 -29.31
N ARG A 39 12.12 -11.00 -29.29
CA ARG A 39 13.33 -11.73 -28.88
C ARG A 39 14.49 -11.43 -29.81
N ASP A 40 14.29 -11.56 -31.12
CA ASP A 40 15.31 -11.27 -32.12
C ASP A 40 15.81 -9.82 -32.05
N HIS A 41 14.92 -8.88 -31.73
CA HIS A 41 15.30 -7.49 -31.49
C HIS A 41 16.13 -7.34 -30.21
N ALA A 42 15.71 -7.99 -29.12
CA ALA A 42 16.41 -7.96 -27.83
C ALA A 42 17.82 -8.56 -27.93
N ASP A 43 17.98 -9.68 -28.65
CA ASP A 43 19.28 -10.33 -28.86
C ASP A 43 20.22 -9.46 -29.72
N ARG A 44 19.72 -8.93 -30.85
CA ARG A 44 20.52 -8.05 -31.72
C ARG A 44 20.96 -6.76 -31.04
N SER A 45 20.13 -6.24 -30.13
CA SER A 45 20.41 -4.99 -29.43
C SER A 45 21.21 -5.17 -28.13
N ALA A 46 21.41 -6.41 -27.65
CA ALA A 46 21.97 -6.72 -26.34
C ALA A 46 23.30 -6.00 -26.05
N THR A 47 24.26 -6.07 -26.97
CA THR A 47 25.58 -5.40 -26.82
C THR A 47 25.47 -3.87 -26.86
N SER A 48 24.60 -3.34 -27.72
CA SER A 48 24.35 -1.90 -27.83
C SER A 48 23.54 -1.31 -26.66
N ARG A 49 22.84 -2.17 -25.90
CA ARG A 49 21.96 -1.77 -24.79
C ARG A 49 22.71 -1.01 -23.69
N ILE A 50 23.96 -1.38 -23.43
CA ILE A 50 24.85 -0.68 -22.49
C ILE A 50 25.00 0.79 -22.92
N ARG A 51 25.40 1.03 -24.17
CA ARG A 51 25.56 2.39 -24.73
C ARG A 51 24.26 3.19 -24.70
N TRP A 52 23.12 2.55 -24.99
CA TRP A 52 21.82 3.22 -24.94
C TRP A 52 21.42 3.59 -23.52
N ARG A 53 21.68 2.71 -22.55
CA ARG A 53 21.45 3.01 -21.13
C ARG A 53 22.31 4.18 -20.67
N GLU A 54 23.59 4.22 -21.06
CA GLU A 54 24.49 5.35 -20.77
C GLU A 54 23.99 6.66 -21.38
N LYS A 55 23.52 6.62 -22.63
CA LYS A 55 22.93 7.78 -23.31
C LYS A 55 21.68 8.29 -22.59
N ALA A 56 20.88 7.39 -22.02
CA ALA A 56 19.69 7.67 -21.24
C ALA A 56 19.94 7.67 -19.72
N ALA A 57 21.20 7.81 -19.26
CA ALA A 57 21.56 7.61 -17.85
C ALA A 57 20.84 8.54 -16.87
N PHE A 58 20.42 9.73 -17.32
CA PHE A 58 19.60 10.60 -16.48
C PHE A 58 18.22 10.00 -16.20
N PHE A 59 17.51 9.53 -17.22
CA PHE A 59 16.21 8.86 -17.07
C PHE A 59 16.31 7.64 -16.15
N HIS A 60 17.29 6.75 -16.39
CA HIS A 60 17.45 5.54 -15.58
C HIS A 60 17.77 5.86 -14.12
N ARG A 61 18.59 6.88 -13.84
CA ARG A 61 18.87 7.31 -12.46
C ARG A 61 17.62 7.84 -11.74
N GLU A 62 16.73 8.54 -12.43
CA GLU A 62 15.47 9.02 -11.85
C GLU A 62 14.50 7.85 -11.59
N ASP A 63 14.42 6.89 -12.51
CA ASP A 63 13.63 5.65 -12.37
C ASP A 63 14.13 4.83 -11.15
N GLU A 64 15.43 4.57 -11.08
CA GLU A 64 16.11 3.86 -9.97
C GLU A 64 15.99 4.61 -8.64
N CYS A 65 15.98 5.94 -8.63
CA CYS A 65 15.79 6.74 -7.41
C CYS A 65 14.42 6.47 -6.80
N TYR A 66 13.38 6.43 -7.63
CA TYR A 66 12.03 6.12 -7.15
C TYR A 66 11.85 4.65 -6.80
N LEU A 67 12.41 3.73 -7.58
CA LEU A 67 12.33 2.30 -7.26
C LEU A 67 13.00 2.00 -5.91
N ARG A 68 14.18 2.57 -5.61
CA ARG A 68 14.81 2.47 -4.28
C ARG A 68 14.02 3.13 -3.15
N PHE A 69 13.16 4.09 -3.47
CA PHE A 69 12.23 4.63 -2.49
C PHE A 69 11.10 3.64 -2.19
N LEU A 70 10.60 2.91 -3.19
CA LEU A 70 9.56 1.89 -3.02
C LEU A 70 10.08 0.59 -2.41
N ILE A 71 11.31 0.21 -2.78
CA ILE A 71 11.93 -1.09 -2.50
C ILE A 71 13.15 -0.84 -1.60
N PRO A 72 13.03 -1.18 -0.30
CA PRO A 72 14.16 -1.10 0.62
C PRO A 72 15.31 -2.01 0.15
N PRO A 73 16.58 -1.59 0.32
CA PRO A 73 17.72 -2.46 0.08
C PRO A 73 17.66 -3.69 0.99
N GLY A 74 18.20 -4.82 0.52
CA GLY A 74 18.14 -6.10 1.23
C GLY A 74 16.81 -6.85 1.10
N SER A 75 15.87 -6.35 0.30
CA SER A 75 14.63 -7.09 -0.04
C SER A 75 14.93 -8.27 -0.98
N ARG A 76 14.08 -9.30 -0.96
CA ARG A 76 14.03 -10.33 -2.01
C ARG A 76 13.29 -9.76 -3.23
N VAL A 77 13.96 -9.64 -4.37
CA VAL A 77 13.41 -8.94 -5.55
C VAL A 77 13.45 -9.85 -6.78
N LEU A 78 12.31 -9.94 -7.46
CA LEU A 78 12.20 -10.55 -8.79
C LEU A 78 12.04 -9.43 -9.83
N ASP A 79 12.83 -9.44 -10.90
CA ASP A 79 12.73 -8.51 -12.02
C ASP A 79 12.38 -9.22 -13.33
N ILE A 80 11.17 -8.98 -13.84
CA ILE A 80 10.63 -9.65 -15.03
C ILE A 80 10.84 -8.76 -16.25
N GLY A 81 11.58 -9.26 -17.24
CA GLY A 81 12.13 -8.48 -18.35
C GLY A 81 13.35 -7.67 -17.91
N CYS A 82 14.24 -8.30 -17.12
CA CYS A 82 15.37 -7.61 -16.48
C CYS A 82 16.42 -7.08 -17.48
N GLY A 83 16.39 -7.55 -18.73
CA GLY A 83 17.42 -7.33 -19.71
C GLY A 83 18.82 -7.63 -19.17
N ILE A 84 19.71 -6.63 -19.22
CA ILE A 84 21.11 -6.76 -18.74
C ILE A 84 21.28 -6.64 -17.21
N GLY A 85 20.19 -6.63 -16.43
CA GLY A 85 20.22 -6.74 -14.96
C GLY A 85 20.60 -5.48 -14.16
N ASP A 86 20.98 -4.39 -14.81
CA ASP A 86 21.46 -3.17 -14.13
C ASP A 86 20.42 -2.55 -13.16
N THR A 87 19.13 -2.60 -13.48
CA THR A 87 18.07 -2.07 -12.60
C THR A 87 17.93 -2.91 -11.34
N LEU A 88 17.88 -4.24 -11.47
CA LEU A 88 17.85 -5.16 -10.33
C LEU A 88 19.07 -4.97 -9.41
N ALA A 89 20.27 -4.85 -10.00
CA ALA A 89 21.50 -4.59 -9.25
C ALA A 89 21.47 -3.25 -8.49
N ALA A 90 20.93 -2.19 -9.11
CA ALA A 90 20.83 -0.88 -8.47
C ALA A 90 19.93 -0.86 -7.21
N LEU A 91 19.06 -1.87 -7.04
CA LEU A 91 18.18 -2.02 -5.88
C LEU A 91 18.86 -2.71 -4.69
N ALA A 92 20.05 -3.29 -4.88
CA ALA A 92 20.82 -4.01 -3.86
C ALA A 92 19.96 -5.03 -3.08
N PRO A 93 19.37 -6.04 -3.76
CA PRO A 93 18.56 -7.06 -3.11
C PRO A 93 19.44 -8.00 -2.27
N SER A 94 18.87 -8.62 -1.22
CA SER A 94 19.53 -9.72 -0.49
C SER A 94 19.48 -11.04 -1.28
N TYR A 95 18.45 -11.17 -2.12
CA TYR A 95 18.26 -12.24 -3.07
C TYR A 95 17.55 -11.64 -4.29
N GLY A 96 18.27 -11.52 -5.40
CA GLY A 96 17.76 -10.93 -6.64
C GLY A 96 17.72 -11.96 -7.76
N VAL A 97 16.56 -12.09 -8.40
CA VAL A 97 16.38 -12.93 -9.58
C VAL A 97 15.91 -12.06 -10.75
N GLY A 98 16.62 -12.10 -11.88
CA GLY A 98 16.19 -11.50 -13.14
C GLY A 98 15.69 -12.56 -14.12
N ILE A 99 14.58 -12.32 -14.78
CA ILE A 99 14.07 -13.16 -15.88
C ILE A 99 14.06 -12.33 -17.16
N ASP A 100 14.58 -12.90 -18.24
CA ASP A 100 14.42 -12.34 -19.59
C ASP A 100 14.43 -13.48 -20.62
N PHE A 101 13.71 -13.31 -21.72
CA PHE A 101 13.66 -14.31 -22.80
C PHE A 101 14.87 -14.23 -23.77
N SER A 102 15.74 -13.23 -23.62
CA SER A 102 16.89 -12.97 -24.48
C SER A 102 18.14 -13.57 -23.87
N SER A 103 18.60 -14.67 -24.47
CA SER A 103 19.84 -15.35 -24.07
C SER A 103 21.04 -14.37 -24.05
N ALA A 104 21.16 -13.51 -25.07
CA ALA A 104 22.26 -12.57 -25.17
C ALA A 104 22.25 -11.50 -24.05
N GLN A 105 21.08 -11.02 -23.63
CA GLN A 105 20.99 -10.08 -22.52
C GLN A 105 21.25 -10.75 -21.18
N ILE A 106 20.76 -11.99 -20.99
CA ILE A 106 21.00 -12.79 -19.79
C ILE A 106 22.49 -13.10 -19.60
N ASP A 107 23.21 -13.43 -20.68
CA ASP A 107 24.65 -13.66 -20.61
C ASP A 107 25.42 -12.41 -20.19
N ILE A 108 25.05 -11.25 -20.73
CA ILE A 108 25.60 -9.96 -20.30
C ILE A 108 25.26 -9.69 -18.83
N ALA A 109 24.02 -9.98 -18.40
CA ALA A 109 23.60 -9.77 -17.03
C ALA A 109 24.42 -10.60 -16.04
N ARG A 110 24.63 -11.89 -16.32
CA ARG A 110 25.47 -12.80 -15.52
C ARG A 110 26.93 -12.34 -15.43
N GLN A 111 27.49 -11.82 -16.52
CA GLN A 111 28.87 -11.32 -16.54
C GLN A 111 29.02 -10.03 -15.72
N ARG A 112 28.03 -9.13 -15.77
CA ARG A 112 28.08 -7.83 -15.10
C ARG A 112 27.75 -7.92 -13.62
N HIS A 113 26.82 -8.80 -13.26
CA HIS A 113 26.25 -8.91 -11.92
C HIS A 113 26.33 -10.36 -11.44
N PRO A 114 27.53 -10.91 -11.21
CA PRO A 114 27.72 -12.32 -10.85
C PRO A 114 27.10 -12.71 -9.50
N ASP A 115 26.80 -11.72 -8.65
CA ASP A 115 26.17 -11.91 -7.34
C ASP A 115 24.63 -12.08 -7.42
N LEU A 116 24.04 -11.95 -8.62
CA LEU A 116 22.60 -12.08 -8.86
C LEU A 116 22.28 -13.33 -9.69
N ALA A 117 21.06 -13.85 -9.52
CA ALA A 117 20.58 -14.97 -10.32
C ALA A 117 19.84 -14.47 -11.57
N PHE A 118 20.11 -15.11 -12.72
CA PHE A 118 19.45 -14.78 -13.98
C PHE A 118 18.94 -16.04 -14.68
N VAL A 119 17.66 -16.03 -15.02
CA VAL A 119 16.93 -17.13 -15.65
C VAL A 119 16.49 -16.72 -17.04
N GLU A 120 16.85 -17.53 -18.04
CA GLU A 120 16.31 -17.37 -19.38
C GLU A 120 14.91 -17.99 -19.42
N GLY A 121 13.90 -17.22 -19.82
CA GLY A 121 12.53 -17.73 -19.93
C GLY A 121 11.52 -16.71 -20.43
N ASP A 122 10.45 -17.20 -21.04
CA ASP A 122 9.29 -16.37 -21.43
C ASP A 122 8.42 -16.12 -20.20
N ALA A 123 8.13 -14.86 -19.88
CA ALA A 123 7.27 -14.48 -18.76
C ALA A 123 5.85 -15.06 -18.85
N GLU A 124 5.35 -15.34 -20.06
CA GLU A 124 4.05 -15.99 -20.28
C GLU A 124 4.18 -17.53 -20.42
N GLY A 125 5.40 -18.05 -20.31
CA GLY A 125 5.68 -19.48 -20.35
C GLY A 125 5.17 -20.18 -19.08
N PRO A 126 4.46 -21.32 -19.20
CA PRO A 126 3.83 -21.99 -18.06
C PRO A 126 4.82 -22.54 -17.04
N THR A 127 6.09 -22.75 -17.42
CA THR A 127 7.13 -23.34 -16.58
C THR A 127 8.15 -22.33 -16.06
N THR A 128 8.12 -21.09 -16.55
CA THR A 128 9.17 -20.10 -16.27
C THR A 128 9.27 -19.78 -14.78
N PHE A 129 8.13 -19.62 -14.10
CA PHE A 129 8.10 -19.35 -12.67
C PHE A 129 8.31 -20.60 -11.81
N SER A 130 8.07 -21.81 -12.33
CA SER A 130 8.28 -23.06 -11.59
C SER A 130 9.76 -23.34 -11.29
N ALA A 131 10.67 -22.76 -12.07
CA ALA A 131 12.10 -22.89 -11.88
C ALA A 131 12.69 -21.92 -10.84
N ILE A 132 11.88 -21.06 -10.24
CA ILE A 132 12.34 -19.95 -9.39
C ILE A 132 11.85 -20.15 -7.97
N GLU A 133 12.77 -19.96 -7.02
CA GLU A 133 12.48 -20.08 -5.59
C GLU A 133 11.84 -18.80 -5.03
N GLY A 134 10.51 -18.75 -5.03
CA GLY A 134 9.73 -17.75 -4.31
C GLY A 134 9.63 -18.05 -2.80
N PRO A 135 8.93 -17.20 -2.03
CA PRO A 135 8.28 -15.96 -2.46
C PRO A 135 9.26 -14.77 -2.48
N PHE A 136 8.79 -13.65 -3.03
CA PHE A 136 9.54 -12.38 -3.11
C PHE A 136 8.86 -11.27 -2.32
N ASP A 137 9.63 -10.33 -1.79
CA ASP A 137 9.10 -9.13 -1.15
C ASP A 137 8.58 -8.15 -2.22
N PHE A 138 9.31 -8.04 -3.34
CA PHE A 138 8.93 -7.21 -4.47
C PHE A 138 9.09 -7.94 -5.80
N ILE A 139 8.11 -7.76 -6.68
CA ILE A 139 8.15 -8.24 -8.07
C ILE A 139 8.07 -7.03 -8.99
N LEU A 140 9.03 -6.86 -9.87
CA LEU A 140 9.11 -5.76 -10.83
C LEU A 140 8.62 -6.24 -12.20
N VAL A 141 7.78 -5.43 -12.81
CA VAL A 141 7.34 -5.58 -14.21
C VAL A 141 7.51 -4.23 -14.89
N LEU A 142 8.73 -3.95 -15.35
CA LEU A 142 9.10 -2.66 -15.92
C LEU A 142 9.15 -2.74 -17.44
N ASP A 143 8.23 -2.05 -18.13
CA ASP A 143 8.10 -2.00 -19.59
C ASP A 143 7.78 -3.34 -20.29
N THR A 144 7.87 -4.46 -19.56
CA THR A 144 7.57 -5.82 -20.02
C THR A 144 6.11 -6.01 -20.34
N ILE A 145 5.19 -5.44 -19.54
CA ILE A 145 3.73 -5.58 -19.72
C ILE A 145 3.26 -5.15 -21.11
N GLY A 146 3.94 -4.17 -21.73
CA GLY A 146 3.60 -3.72 -23.09
C GLY A 146 4.01 -4.69 -24.19
N SER A 147 4.86 -5.67 -23.87
CA SER A 147 5.44 -6.61 -24.82
C SER A 147 4.76 -7.99 -24.76
N LEU A 148 3.86 -8.21 -23.81
CA LEU A 148 3.14 -9.47 -23.61
C LEU A 148 1.97 -9.61 -24.59
N ASP A 149 1.61 -10.85 -24.92
CA ASP A 149 0.41 -11.13 -25.73
C ASP A 149 -0.85 -11.23 -24.84
N ASP A 150 -0.74 -11.87 -23.68
CA ASP A 150 -1.79 -12.03 -22.67
C ASP A 150 -1.33 -11.50 -21.30
N CYS A 151 -1.55 -10.19 -21.12
CA CYS A 151 -1.23 -9.50 -19.87
C CYS A 151 -1.98 -10.07 -18.66
N GLN A 152 -3.23 -10.50 -18.82
CA GLN A 152 -4.05 -10.95 -17.68
C GLN A 152 -3.52 -12.29 -17.16
N SER A 153 -3.38 -13.28 -18.05
CA SER A 153 -2.86 -14.60 -17.67
C SER A 153 -1.46 -14.48 -17.05
N PHE A 154 -0.59 -13.62 -17.60
CA PHE A 154 0.71 -13.32 -16.99
C PHE A 154 0.59 -12.84 -15.54
N ILE A 155 -0.28 -11.86 -15.27
CA ILE A 155 -0.44 -11.32 -13.90
C ILE A 155 -0.95 -12.42 -12.95
N GLU A 156 -1.90 -13.25 -13.39
CA GLU A 156 -2.43 -14.36 -12.59
C GLU A 156 -1.33 -15.37 -12.21
N HIS A 157 -0.36 -15.62 -13.09
CA HIS A 157 0.78 -16.50 -12.81
C HIS A 157 1.74 -15.98 -11.74
N LEU A 158 1.63 -14.72 -11.31
CA LEU A 158 2.48 -14.15 -10.25
C LEU A 158 2.02 -14.53 -8.85
N HIS A 159 0.77 -15.00 -8.66
CA HIS A 159 0.24 -15.33 -7.34
C HIS A 159 1.08 -16.34 -6.52
N PRO A 160 1.60 -17.44 -7.09
CA PRO A 160 2.40 -18.42 -6.33
C PRO A 160 3.70 -17.85 -5.76
N LEU A 161 4.18 -16.72 -6.32
CA LEU A 161 5.40 -16.05 -5.88
C LEU A 161 5.13 -15.00 -4.78
N CYS A 162 3.87 -14.81 -4.41
CA CYS A 162 3.42 -13.78 -3.49
C CYS A 162 3.14 -14.32 -2.10
N THR A 163 3.46 -13.50 -1.10
CA THR A 163 2.87 -13.53 0.23
C THR A 163 1.91 -12.35 0.38
N ARG A 164 1.30 -12.20 1.57
CA ARG A 164 0.54 -10.99 1.94
C ARG A 164 1.36 -9.71 1.79
N GLU A 165 2.65 -9.78 2.10
CA GLU A 165 3.54 -8.61 2.17
C GLU A 165 4.16 -8.27 0.82
N THR A 166 4.08 -9.19 -0.15
CA THR A 166 4.61 -8.98 -1.50
C THR A 166 3.94 -7.79 -2.16
N ARG A 167 4.75 -6.97 -2.83
CA ARG A 167 4.29 -5.85 -3.65
C ARG A 167 4.78 -6.00 -5.07
N ILE A 168 3.84 -5.95 -6.01
CA ILE A 168 4.16 -5.92 -7.43
C ILE A 168 4.25 -4.47 -7.86
N VAL A 169 5.36 -4.10 -8.48
CA VAL A 169 5.59 -2.76 -9.02
C VAL A 169 5.61 -2.86 -10.53
N PHE A 170 4.51 -2.42 -11.14
CA PHE A 170 4.45 -2.22 -12.59
C PHE A 170 5.00 -0.84 -12.92
N GLY A 171 5.91 -0.78 -13.88
CA GLY A 171 6.40 0.46 -14.46
C GLY A 171 6.10 0.46 -15.95
N TYR A 172 5.48 1.52 -16.46
CA TYR A 172 5.20 1.64 -17.88
C TYR A 172 5.28 3.09 -18.35
N PHE A 173 5.50 3.33 -19.63
CA PHE A 173 5.55 4.70 -20.15
C PHE A 173 4.17 5.22 -20.57
N SER A 174 4.00 6.53 -20.45
CA SER A 174 2.81 7.22 -20.92
C SER A 174 2.78 7.30 -22.45
N HIS A 175 1.69 6.84 -23.06
CA HIS A 175 1.46 6.96 -24.50
C HIS A 175 1.39 8.39 -25.01
N LEU A 176 1.16 9.35 -24.10
CA LEU A 176 1.22 10.78 -24.43
C LEU A 176 2.60 11.18 -24.99
N TRP A 177 3.65 10.46 -24.58
CA TRP A 177 5.02 10.68 -25.05
C TRP A 177 5.34 9.99 -26.37
N TYR A 178 4.46 9.12 -26.88
CA TYR A 178 4.75 8.29 -28.06
C TYR A 178 5.24 9.10 -29.29
N PRO A 179 4.61 10.23 -29.68
CA PRO A 179 5.11 11.04 -30.80
C PRO A 179 6.52 11.60 -30.56
N VAL A 180 6.80 12.06 -29.33
CA VAL A 180 8.13 12.59 -28.94
C VAL A 180 9.17 11.47 -28.94
N LEU A 181 8.80 10.29 -28.45
CA LEU A 181 9.69 9.12 -28.43
C LEU A 181 10.01 8.62 -29.84
N LYS A 182 9.02 8.59 -30.75
CA LYS A 182 9.25 8.24 -32.15
C LYS A 182 10.11 9.25 -32.89
N LEU A 183 9.95 10.54 -32.61
CA LEU A 183 10.86 11.56 -33.13
C LEU A 183 12.30 11.35 -32.60
N ALA A 184 12.44 11.09 -31.30
CA ALA A 184 13.76 10.82 -30.70
C ALA A 184 14.41 9.54 -31.26
N GLU A 185 13.62 8.51 -31.56
CA GLU A 185 14.07 7.30 -32.26
C GLU A 185 14.58 7.63 -33.67
N ALA A 186 13.80 8.39 -34.45
CA ALA A 186 14.18 8.81 -35.81
C ALA A 186 15.46 9.67 -35.85
N LEU A 187 15.69 10.48 -34.81
CA LEU A 187 16.91 11.28 -34.63
C LEU A 187 18.08 10.49 -34.01
N GLY A 188 17.91 9.18 -33.77
CA GLY A 188 18.92 8.32 -33.14
C GLY A 188 19.26 8.73 -31.70
N MET A 189 18.38 9.48 -31.03
CA MET A 189 18.53 9.92 -29.65
C MET A 189 18.08 8.86 -28.63
N ARG A 190 17.24 7.91 -29.06
CA ARG A 190 16.72 6.79 -28.26
C ARG A 190 16.86 5.47 -29.03
N MET A 191 17.00 4.37 -28.29
CA MET A 191 16.99 3.03 -28.87
C MET A 191 15.66 2.76 -29.60
N PRO A 192 15.69 2.24 -30.83
CA PRO A 192 14.49 1.74 -31.49
C PRO A 192 13.77 0.72 -30.62
N HIS A 193 12.45 0.83 -30.55
CA HIS A 193 11.64 -0.09 -29.76
C HIS A 193 10.53 -0.69 -30.62
N PRO A 194 10.33 -2.02 -30.59
CA PRO A 194 9.21 -2.67 -31.24
C PRO A 194 7.86 -2.17 -30.71
N ASP A 195 6.80 -2.44 -31.47
CA ASP A 195 5.45 -2.05 -31.10
C ASP A 195 5.02 -2.68 -29.77
N GLN A 196 4.37 -1.86 -28.94
CA GLN A 196 3.90 -2.24 -27.62
C GLN A 196 2.40 -2.05 -27.47
N ASN A 197 1.82 -2.74 -26.49
CA ASN A 197 0.43 -2.60 -26.11
C ASN A 197 0.14 -1.18 -25.64
N VAL A 198 -1.00 -0.64 -26.07
CA VAL A 198 -1.43 0.69 -25.66
C VAL A 198 -2.25 0.59 -24.37
N LEU A 199 -1.58 0.65 -23.22
CA LEU A 199 -2.20 0.57 -21.90
C LEU A 199 -2.24 1.95 -21.22
N SER A 200 -3.44 2.44 -20.89
CA SER A 200 -3.59 3.57 -19.97
C SER A 200 -3.40 3.12 -18.52
N PRO A 201 -3.20 4.06 -17.57
CA PRO A 201 -3.16 3.71 -16.14
C PRO A 201 -4.40 2.97 -15.65
N ASP A 202 -5.57 3.32 -16.18
CA ASP A 202 -6.83 2.71 -15.78
C ASP A 202 -7.00 1.31 -16.38
N ASP A 203 -6.52 1.09 -17.61
CA ASP A 203 -6.48 -0.25 -18.21
C ASP A 203 -5.59 -1.20 -17.39
N LEU A 204 -4.42 -0.74 -16.95
CA LEU A 204 -3.54 -1.53 -16.11
C LEU A 204 -4.17 -1.84 -14.74
N ARG A 205 -4.84 -0.87 -14.12
CA ARG A 205 -5.60 -1.12 -12.87
C ARG A 205 -6.69 -2.16 -13.07
N ASN A 206 -7.40 -2.09 -14.20
CA ASN A 206 -8.46 -3.03 -14.55
C ASN A 206 -7.88 -4.44 -14.75
N LEU A 207 -6.79 -4.59 -15.52
CA LEU A 207 -6.11 -5.89 -15.72
C LEU A 207 -5.65 -6.52 -14.41
N VAL A 208 -5.01 -5.73 -13.54
CA VAL A 208 -4.59 -6.17 -12.21
C VAL A 208 -5.80 -6.61 -11.37
N SER A 209 -6.92 -5.87 -11.43
CA SER A 209 -8.14 -6.23 -10.69
C SER A 209 -8.82 -7.49 -11.23
N LEU A 210 -8.82 -7.69 -12.56
CA LEU A 210 -9.34 -8.91 -13.20
C LEU A 210 -8.53 -10.16 -12.83
N ALA A 211 -7.23 -9.97 -12.57
CA ALA A 211 -6.31 -11.02 -12.16
C ALA A 211 -6.25 -11.21 -10.62
N ASP A 212 -7.26 -10.82 -9.86
CA ASP A 212 -7.29 -10.93 -8.38
C ASP A 212 -6.16 -10.19 -7.64
N PHE A 213 -5.63 -9.11 -8.20
CA PHE A 213 -4.72 -8.19 -7.51
C PHE A 213 -5.44 -6.88 -7.16
N ASP A 214 -5.08 -6.31 -6.01
CA ASP A 214 -5.62 -5.02 -5.55
C ASP A 214 -4.61 -3.89 -5.76
N PRO A 215 -4.94 -2.86 -6.58
CA PRO A 215 -4.16 -1.65 -6.72
C PRO A 215 -3.99 -0.92 -5.37
N VAL A 216 -2.76 -0.82 -4.87
CA VAL A 216 -2.45 -0.10 -3.63
C VAL A 216 -2.34 1.41 -3.91
N LYS A 217 -1.44 1.80 -4.81
CA LYS A 217 -1.21 3.20 -5.17
C LYS A 217 -0.61 3.33 -6.56
N SER A 218 -0.73 4.51 -7.15
CA SER A 218 -0.02 4.85 -8.39
C SER A 218 0.66 6.19 -8.30
N GLU A 219 1.70 6.34 -9.10
CA GLU A 219 2.47 7.57 -9.19
C GLU A 219 2.87 7.81 -10.64
N GLN A 220 2.95 9.09 -11.02
CA GLN A 220 3.52 9.52 -12.28
C GLN A 220 4.77 10.34 -12.02
N ARG A 221 5.87 10.02 -12.71
CA ARG A 221 7.16 10.67 -12.54
C ARG A 221 7.89 10.85 -13.86
N VAL A 222 8.94 11.66 -13.79
CA VAL A 222 9.82 12.00 -14.92
C VAL A 222 9.08 12.80 -15.97
N LEU A 223 8.88 14.09 -15.71
CA LEU A 223 8.38 15.02 -16.71
C LEU A 223 9.49 15.42 -17.71
N LEU A 224 10.73 15.47 -17.25
CA LEU A 224 11.89 15.82 -18.05
C LEU A 224 12.92 14.68 -18.00
N PRO A 225 13.08 13.88 -19.08
CA PRO A 225 13.99 12.73 -19.09
C PRO A 225 15.46 13.09 -19.33
N ALA A 226 15.81 14.38 -19.33
CA ALA A 226 17.16 14.90 -19.55
C ALA A 226 17.58 15.83 -18.42
N SER A 227 18.88 15.85 -18.10
CA SER A 227 19.41 16.64 -16.98
C SER A 227 19.26 18.15 -17.17
N LEU A 228 19.43 18.66 -18.40
CA LEU A 228 19.44 20.10 -18.72
C LEU A 228 20.21 20.94 -17.69
N PHE A 229 21.50 20.67 -17.53
CA PHE A 229 22.38 21.33 -16.55
C PHE A 229 21.86 21.26 -15.09
N GLY A 230 21.18 20.17 -14.72
CA GLY A 230 20.66 19.94 -13.37
C GLY A 230 19.21 20.38 -13.16
N ILE A 231 18.63 21.15 -14.09
CA ILE A 231 17.24 21.61 -14.02
C ILE A 231 16.28 20.42 -14.07
N GLY A 232 16.60 19.37 -14.84
CA GLY A 232 15.80 18.15 -14.96
C GLY A 232 15.46 17.53 -13.62
N ARG A 233 16.43 17.44 -12.71
CA ARG A 233 16.21 16.85 -11.38
C ARG A 233 15.29 17.72 -10.53
N PHE A 234 15.42 19.04 -10.61
CA PHE A 234 14.51 19.96 -9.92
C PHE A 234 13.08 19.83 -10.45
N VAL A 235 12.90 19.80 -11.77
CA VAL A 235 11.59 19.63 -12.42
C VAL A 235 10.95 18.31 -12.02
N ASN A 236 11.66 17.19 -12.12
CA ASN A 236 11.11 15.88 -11.77
C ASN A 236 10.84 15.74 -10.27
N ARG A 237 11.64 16.37 -9.42
CA ARG A 237 11.46 16.26 -7.98
C ARG A 237 10.30 17.10 -7.45
N PHE A 238 10.11 18.32 -7.96
CA PHE A 238 9.18 19.29 -7.37
C PHE A 238 7.99 19.62 -8.26
N ILE A 239 8.16 19.61 -9.58
CA ILE A 239 7.14 20.05 -10.53
C ILE A 239 6.34 18.86 -11.06
N SER A 240 6.99 17.74 -11.40
CA SER A 240 6.29 16.58 -11.95
C SER A 240 5.35 15.89 -10.97
N VAL A 241 5.46 16.18 -9.67
CA VAL A 241 4.59 15.59 -8.64
C VAL A 241 3.33 16.42 -8.37
N LEU A 242 3.25 17.63 -8.92
CA LEU A 242 2.13 18.55 -8.69
C LEU A 242 0.83 18.03 -9.34
N PRO A 243 -0.33 18.29 -8.72
CA PRO A 243 -1.63 17.96 -9.32
C PRO A 243 -1.77 18.57 -10.72
N GLY A 244 -2.39 17.83 -11.64
CA GLY A 244 -2.50 18.21 -13.06
C GLY A 244 -1.23 17.95 -13.87
N ILE A 245 -0.08 18.51 -13.44
CA ILE A 245 1.19 18.37 -14.17
C ILE A 245 1.67 16.92 -14.20
N ARG A 246 1.49 16.17 -13.11
CA ARG A 246 1.94 14.78 -13.02
C ARG A 246 1.40 13.88 -14.13
N ALA A 247 0.20 14.18 -14.65
CA ALA A 247 -0.41 13.40 -15.74
C ALA A 247 0.37 13.49 -17.06
N LEU A 248 1.24 14.50 -17.21
CA LEU A 248 2.11 14.67 -18.37
C LEU A 248 3.44 13.92 -18.24
N SER A 249 3.70 13.25 -17.12
CA SER A 249 4.99 12.61 -16.89
C SER A 249 5.15 11.35 -17.75
N LEU A 250 6.39 11.04 -18.10
CA LEU A 250 6.74 9.92 -18.97
C LEU A 250 6.51 8.57 -18.29
N ARG A 251 6.83 8.44 -17.00
CA ARG A 251 6.86 7.16 -16.29
C ARG A 251 5.68 7.04 -15.35
N HIS A 252 4.92 5.95 -15.48
CA HIS A 252 3.81 5.61 -14.60
C HIS A 252 4.16 4.36 -13.80
N TYR A 253 3.88 4.40 -12.50
CA TYR A 253 4.01 3.24 -11.62
C TYR A 253 2.67 2.87 -11.02
N LEU A 254 2.44 1.57 -10.91
CA LEU A 254 1.35 0.98 -10.15
C LEU A 254 1.95 -0.02 -9.17
N VAL A 255 1.63 0.15 -7.89
CA VAL A 255 1.90 -0.83 -6.85
C VAL A 255 0.63 -1.63 -6.60
N ALA A 256 0.72 -2.96 -6.64
CA ALA A 256 -0.38 -3.88 -6.40
C ALA A 256 0.00 -4.97 -5.40
N ARG A 257 -1.00 -5.66 -4.86
CA ARG A 257 -0.84 -6.80 -3.94
C ARG A 257 -1.81 -7.93 -4.31
N SER A 258 -1.43 -9.17 -4.02
CA SER A 258 -2.24 -10.35 -4.29
C SER A 258 -3.44 -10.42 -3.33
N MET A 259 -4.66 -10.55 -3.83
CA MET A 259 -5.83 -10.80 -2.97
C MET A 259 -5.92 -12.25 -2.50
N ARG A 260 -5.31 -13.19 -3.22
CA ARG A 260 -5.23 -14.62 -2.83
C ARG A 260 -4.41 -14.83 -1.55
N CYS A 261 -3.56 -13.87 -1.19
CA CYS A 261 -2.74 -13.87 0.03
C CYS A 261 -3.19 -12.80 1.03
N ALA A 262 -4.30 -12.09 0.77
CA ALA A 262 -4.74 -10.97 1.60
C ALA A 262 -5.61 -11.42 2.80
N HIS A 263 -6.26 -12.57 2.67
CA HIS A 263 -7.05 -13.18 3.73
C HIS A 263 -6.16 -13.97 4.67
N ASP A 264 -6.39 -13.82 5.97
CA ASP A 264 -5.78 -14.68 6.99
C ASP A 264 -6.79 -15.04 8.07
N ASP A 265 -6.53 -16.16 8.73
CA ASP A 265 -7.28 -16.65 9.88
C ASP A 265 -6.87 -15.89 11.14
N ILE A 266 -7.19 -14.58 11.16
CA ILE A 266 -6.98 -13.71 12.32
C ILE A 266 -7.98 -14.13 13.40
N LYS A 267 -7.48 -14.45 14.60
CA LYS A 267 -8.32 -14.90 15.73
C LYS A 267 -8.23 -14.05 16.97
N SER A 268 -7.31 -13.06 16.99
CA SER A 268 -7.04 -12.25 18.17
C SER A 268 -6.92 -10.77 17.85
N VAL A 269 -7.46 -9.94 18.74
CA VAL A 269 -7.46 -8.48 18.65
C VAL A 269 -7.04 -7.88 19.98
N THR A 270 -6.18 -6.86 19.94
CA THR A 270 -5.95 -5.97 21.08
C THR A 270 -6.58 -4.60 20.81
N VAL A 271 -7.53 -4.22 21.66
CA VAL A 271 -8.12 -2.86 21.70
C VAL A 271 -7.37 -2.04 22.74
N VAL A 272 -6.60 -1.06 22.28
CA VAL A 272 -5.89 -0.11 23.14
C VAL A 272 -6.74 1.12 23.37
N ILE A 273 -6.92 1.46 24.65
CA ILE A 273 -7.71 2.60 25.10
C ILE A 273 -6.82 3.56 25.90
N PRO A 274 -6.21 4.57 25.25
CA PRO A 274 -5.47 5.61 25.96
C PRO A 274 -6.46 6.56 26.65
N ALA A 275 -6.30 6.76 27.95
CA ALA A 275 -7.22 7.57 28.74
C ALA A 275 -6.49 8.57 29.64
N ARG A 276 -7.01 9.80 29.65
CA ARG A 276 -6.55 10.89 30.51
C ARG A 276 -7.72 11.75 30.94
N ASN A 277 -8.05 11.71 32.23
CA ASN A 277 -9.24 12.37 32.78
C ASN A 277 -10.56 11.90 32.15
N GLU A 278 -10.70 10.58 31.98
CA GLU A 278 -11.84 9.95 31.31
C GLU A 278 -12.50 8.91 32.23
N ARG A 279 -12.46 9.12 33.56
CA ARG A 279 -12.96 8.16 34.56
C ARG A 279 -14.37 7.66 34.24
N GLY A 280 -15.27 8.57 33.85
CA GLY A 280 -16.68 8.22 33.57
C GLY A 280 -16.89 7.27 32.38
N ASN A 281 -15.88 7.12 31.51
CA ASN A 281 -16.01 6.36 30.26
C ASN A 281 -15.36 4.97 30.31
N ILE A 282 -14.62 4.64 31.37
CA ILE A 282 -13.87 3.37 31.46
C ILE A 282 -14.81 2.15 31.50
N GLU A 283 -15.77 2.10 32.43
CA GLU A 283 -16.75 1.00 32.48
C GLU A 283 -17.66 0.95 31.24
N PRO A 284 -18.22 2.07 30.75
CA PRO A 284 -18.98 2.07 29.50
C PRO A 284 -18.22 1.53 28.29
N ALA A 285 -16.90 1.78 28.18
CA ALA A 285 -16.09 1.24 27.10
C ALA A 285 -16.13 -0.29 27.08
N VAL A 286 -15.86 -0.92 28.23
CA VAL A 286 -15.84 -2.38 28.38
C VAL A 286 -17.21 -3.00 28.12
N ARG A 287 -18.28 -2.38 28.62
CA ARG A 287 -19.65 -2.89 28.41
C ARG A 287 -20.12 -2.84 26.96
N ARG A 288 -19.59 -1.90 26.17
CA ARG A 288 -20.03 -1.63 24.79
C ARG A 288 -19.17 -2.32 23.73
N ILE A 289 -17.97 -2.77 24.07
CA ILE A 289 -17.16 -3.60 23.17
C ILE A 289 -17.88 -4.94 22.99
N ALA A 290 -18.35 -5.20 21.77
CA ALA A 290 -19.01 -6.44 21.42
C ALA A 290 -17.98 -7.59 21.26
N GLY A 291 -18.42 -8.83 21.44
CA GLY A 291 -17.64 -10.03 21.13
C GLY A 291 -17.57 -10.30 19.62
N PHE A 292 -16.88 -9.44 18.86
CA PHE A 292 -16.74 -9.55 17.40
C PHE A 292 -15.55 -10.42 16.95
N CYS A 293 -14.67 -10.77 17.88
CA CYS A 293 -13.50 -11.60 17.65
C CYS A 293 -13.44 -12.66 18.77
N PRO A 294 -12.98 -13.90 18.50
CA PRO A 294 -12.90 -14.96 19.50
C PRO A 294 -11.99 -14.61 20.69
N ASP A 295 -10.89 -13.91 20.46
CA ASP A 295 -9.95 -13.48 21.50
C ASP A 295 -9.78 -11.94 21.47
N ILE A 296 -10.32 -11.26 22.48
CA ILE A 296 -10.22 -9.80 22.60
C ILE A 296 -9.46 -9.46 23.88
N GLU A 297 -8.32 -8.79 23.70
CA GLU A 297 -7.57 -8.11 24.75
C GLU A 297 -7.97 -6.64 24.81
N ILE A 298 -8.24 -6.11 25.99
CA ILE A 298 -8.42 -4.68 26.22
C ILE A 298 -7.24 -4.18 27.04
N ILE A 299 -6.49 -3.21 26.51
CA ILE A 299 -5.43 -2.53 27.25
C ILE A 299 -5.84 -1.10 27.51
N PHE A 300 -6.18 -0.80 28.76
CA PHE A 300 -6.27 0.57 29.23
C PHE A 300 -4.88 1.10 29.55
N ILE A 301 -4.52 2.24 28.98
CA ILE A 301 -3.26 2.93 29.30
C ILE A 301 -3.53 4.35 29.79
N GLU A 302 -3.07 4.62 31.00
CA GLU A 302 -3.36 5.83 31.74
C GLU A 302 -2.32 6.92 31.49
N GLY A 303 -2.78 8.16 31.28
CA GLY A 303 -1.97 9.30 30.88
C GLY A 303 -1.96 10.48 31.84
N HIS A 304 -1.43 10.32 33.06
CA HIS A 304 -1.24 11.42 34.03
C HIS A 304 -2.53 12.19 34.37
N SER A 305 -3.56 11.43 34.74
CA SER A 305 -4.91 11.88 35.10
C SER A 305 -4.96 12.45 36.53
N LYS A 306 -5.99 13.26 36.81
CA LYS A 306 -6.23 13.89 38.12
C LYS A 306 -7.63 13.62 38.68
N ASP A 307 -8.45 12.86 37.98
CA ASP A 307 -9.87 12.61 38.28
C ASP A 307 -10.17 11.22 38.86
N GLY A 308 -9.12 10.40 39.07
CA GLY A 308 -9.26 9.01 39.51
C GLY A 308 -9.40 7.99 38.37
N THR A 309 -9.02 8.34 37.13
CA THR A 309 -9.10 7.44 35.97
C THR A 309 -8.37 6.10 36.19
N PHE A 310 -7.19 6.10 36.82
CA PHE A 310 -6.42 4.86 37.01
C PHE A 310 -7.10 3.90 37.99
N GLU A 311 -7.62 4.45 39.09
CA GLU A 311 -8.33 3.71 40.12
C GLU A 311 -9.57 3.03 39.53
N GLU A 312 -10.26 3.74 38.64
CA GLU A 312 -11.41 3.21 37.93
C GLU A 312 -11.03 2.09 36.95
N MET A 313 -9.91 2.21 36.23
CA MET A 313 -9.39 1.10 35.40
C MET A 313 -9.12 -0.15 36.24
N GLN A 314 -8.53 -0.02 37.43
CA GLN A 314 -8.29 -1.16 38.34
C GLN A 314 -9.61 -1.78 38.81
N ARG A 315 -10.57 -0.94 39.21
CA ARG A 315 -11.90 -1.38 39.64
C ARG A 315 -12.63 -2.14 38.54
N VAL A 316 -12.62 -1.62 37.30
CA VAL A 316 -13.24 -2.26 36.14
C VAL A 316 -12.56 -3.58 35.81
N LYS A 317 -11.23 -3.64 35.80
CA LYS A 317 -10.50 -4.92 35.62
C LYS A 317 -10.93 -5.98 36.63
N GLN A 318 -11.12 -5.61 37.90
CA GLN A 318 -11.58 -6.54 38.95
C GLN A 318 -13.06 -6.93 38.80
N ALA A 319 -13.90 -6.01 38.33
CA ALA A 319 -15.34 -6.26 38.17
C ALA A 319 -15.66 -7.17 36.96
N PHE A 320 -14.82 -7.16 35.92
CA PHE A 320 -15.03 -7.89 34.67
C PHE A 320 -14.04 -9.05 34.50
N VAL A 321 -13.94 -9.94 35.50
CA VAL A 321 -12.96 -11.06 35.57
C VAL A 321 -12.99 -11.99 34.35
N GLY A 322 -14.14 -12.12 33.67
CA GLY A 322 -14.29 -12.94 32.45
C GLY A 322 -13.75 -12.29 31.17
N GLN A 323 -13.29 -11.03 31.22
CA GLN A 323 -12.71 -10.33 30.08
C GLN A 323 -11.20 -10.14 30.28
N ASP A 324 -10.43 -10.21 29.21
CA ASP A 324 -9.00 -9.96 29.28
C ASP A 324 -8.71 -8.45 29.29
N ILE A 325 -8.61 -7.90 30.49
CA ILE A 325 -8.36 -6.48 30.70
C ILE A 325 -6.99 -6.28 31.36
N LYS A 326 -6.14 -5.54 30.67
CA LYS A 326 -4.87 -5.03 31.19
C LYS A 326 -4.96 -3.53 31.43
N THR A 327 -4.19 -3.08 32.42
CA THR A 327 -4.15 -1.69 32.86
C THR A 327 -2.69 -1.30 33.01
N MET A 328 -2.29 -0.20 32.38
CA MET A 328 -0.91 0.28 32.35
C MET A 328 -0.87 1.79 32.63
N LYS A 329 0.29 2.30 33.04
CA LYS A 329 0.57 3.74 33.08
C LYS A 329 1.60 4.07 32.02
N GLN A 330 1.37 5.14 31.26
CA GLN A 330 2.33 5.55 30.24
C GLN A 330 3.61 6.10 30.89
N PRO A 331 4.80 5.78 30.37
CA PRO A 331 6.06 6.27 30.93
C PRO A 331 6.37 7.72 30.54
N GLY A 332 5.97 8.13 29.33
CA GLY A 332 6.24 9.44 28.76
C GLY A 332 5.02 10.35 28.77
N LYS A 333 4.88 11.17 27.71
CA LYS A 333 3.81 12.15 27.57
C LYS A 333 3.18 12.07 26.18
N GLY A 334 1.90 12.41 26.10
CA GLY A 334 1.16 12.45 24.83
C GLY A 334 0.50 11.12 24.50
N LYS A 335 -0.43 11.16 23.54
CA LYS A 335 -1.21 9.99 23.11
C LYS A 335 -0.32 8.97 22.41
N ALA A 336 0.64 9.42 21.59
CA ALA A 336 1.55 8.55 20.86
C ALA A 336 2.32 7.60 21.79
N ASP A 337 2.89 8.14 22.86
CA ASP A 337 3.64 7.38 23.87
C ASP A 337 2.76 6.31 24.55
N ALA A 338 1.54 6.69 24.95
CA ALA A 338 0.58 5.76 25.53
C ALA A 338 0.21 4.64 24.56
N VAL A 339 -0.19 4.98 23.33
CA VAL A 339 -0.60 3.99 22.32
C VAL A 339 0.55 3.05 21.97
N PHE A 340 1.75 3.56 21.71
CA PHE A 340 2.89 2.72 21.32
C PHE A 340 3.39 1.84 22.46
N THR A 341 3.39 2.34 23.71
CA THR A 341 3.69 1.51 24.88
C THR A 341 2.70 0.35 25.02
N ALA A 342 1.41 0.60 24.79
CA ALA A 342 0.39 -0.44 24.83
C ALA A 342 0.49 -1.40 23.64
N PHE A 343 0.78 -0.91 22.42
CA PHE A 343 1.02 -1.76 21.25
C PHE A 343 2.23 -2.68 21.43
N ASP A 344 3.27 -2.22 22.13
CA ASP A 344 4.43 -3.06 22.46
C ASP A 344 4.10 -4.18 23.45
N ALA A 345 3.13 -3.95 24.34
CA ALA A 345 2.64 -4.94 25.31
C ALA A 345 1.48 -5.81 24.78
N ALA A 346 0.94 -5.47 23.61
CA ALA A 346 -0.20 -6.13 23.00
C ALA A 346 0.15 -7.52 22.46
N ARG A 347 -0.74 -8.49 22.68
CA ARG A 347 -0.55 -9.85 22.15
C ARG A 347 -1.31 -10.10 20.85
N GLY A 348 -2.39 -9.36 20.59
CA GLY A 348 -3.32 -9.64 19.51
C GLY A 348 -2.68 -9.50 18.13
N ASP A 349 -3.16 -10.26 17.17
CA ASP A 349 -2.71 -10.20 15.78
C ASP A 349 -3.11 -8.88 15.11
N VAL A 350 -4.24 -8.32 15.54
CA VAL A 350 -4.73 -7.00 15.15
C VAL A 350 -4.66 -6.03 16.31
N LEU A 351 -4.17 -4.83 16.03
CA LEU A 351 -4.10 -3.72 16.98
C LEU A 351 -5.14 -2.67 16.59
N MET A 352 -5.94 -2.24 17.56
CA MET A 352 -6.95 -1.19 17.39
C MET A 352 -6.76 -0.08 18.42
N ILE A 353 -7.01 1.16 18.01
CA ILE A 353 -7.10 2.30 18.92
C ILE A 353 -8.57 2.66 19.09
N LEU A 354 -9.03 2.70 20.35
CA LEU A 354 -10.33 3.26 20.71
C LEU A 354 -10.11 4.45 21.65
N ASP A 355 -10.55 5.64 21.25
CA ASP A 355 -10.45 6.82 22.11
C ASP A 355 -11.36 6.67 23.34
N ALA A 356 -10.82 6.97 24.52
CA ALA A 356 -11.53 6.76 25.79
C ALA A 356 -12.78 7.65 25.98
N ASP A 357 -12.97 8.67 25.14
CA ASP A 357 -14.16 9.53 25.20
C ASP A 357 -15.40 8.94 24.50
N LEU A 358 -15.25 7.78 23.86
CA LEU A 358 -16.30 7.01 23.18
C LEU A 358 -17.07 7.78 22.10
N THR A 359 -16.46 8.83 21.55
CA THR A 359 -16.98 9.56 20.38
C THR A 359 -16.96 8.70 19.12
N MET A 360 -16.06 7.72 19.07
CA MET A 360 -16.14 6.55 18.19
C MET A 360 -16.87 5.42 18.96
N PRO A 361 -18.09 5.01 18.54
CA PRO A 361 -18.84 3.98 19.24
C PRO A 361 -18.12 2.63 19.21
N PRO A 362 -17.86 1.97 20.35
CA PRO A 362 -17.18 0.67 20.40
C PRO A 362 -17.86 -0.42 19.57
N GLU A 363 -19.18 -0.32 19.38
CA GLU A 363 -19.97 -1.24 18.55
C GLU A 363 -19.55 -1.22 17.08
N GLN A 364 -18.83 -0.19 16.62
CA GLN A 364 -18.33 -0.10 15.25
C GLN A 364 -16.98 -0.79 15.05
N LEU A 365 -16.27 -1.21 16.11
CA LEU A 365 -14.96 -1.88 16.01
C LEU A 365 -15.03 -3.17 15.17
N CYS A 366 -16.16 -3.88 15.20
CA CYS A 366 -16.39 -5.06 14.36
C CYS A 366 -16.19 -4.77 12.87
N LYS A 367 -16.59 -3.60 12.38
CA LYS A 367 -16.43 -3.24 10.96
C LYS A 367 -14.96 -3.04 10.57
N PHE A 368 -14.15 -2.54 11.49
CA PHE A 368 -12.70 -2.41 11.27
C PHE A 368 -12.03 -3.78 11.24
N TYR A 369 -12.41 -4.66 12.17
CA TYR A 369 -11.99 -6.05 12.21
C TYR A 369 -12.32 -6.77 10.90
N ASP A 370 -13.58 -6.71 10.47
CA ASP A 370 -14.06 -7.38 9.27
C ASP A 370 -13.34 -6.87 8.02
N ALA A 371 -13.09 -5.56 7.92
CA ALA A 371 -12.40 -4.96 6.80
C ALA A 371 -10.95 -5.46 6.68
N LEU A 372 -10.27 -5.67 7.81
CA LEU A 372 -8.91 -6.20 7.84
C LEU A 372 -8.89 -7.72 7.59
N CYS A 373 -9.77 -8.49 8.23
CA CYS A 373 -9.85 -9.95 8.07
C CYS A 373 -10.29 -10.37 6.65
N SER A 374 -11.19 -9.60 6.03
CA SER A 374 -11.57 -9.80 4.62
C SER A 374 -10.53 -9.30 3.63
N GLY A 375 -9.34 -8.89 4.09
CA GLY A 375 -8.24 -8.46 3.23
C GLY A 375 -8.50 -7.16 2.47
N LYS A 376 -9.60 -6.44 2.71
CA LYS A 376 -9.97 -5.20 1.99
C LYS A 376 -8.98 -4.06 2.22
N GLY A 377 -8.27 -4.08 3.34
CA GLY A 377 -7.17 -3.17 3.63
C GLY A 377 -6.22 -3.75 4.68
N GLU A 378 -5.03 -3.17 4.74
CA GLU A 378 -3.97 -3.52 5.70
C GLU A 378 -3.82 -2.45 6.78
N PHE A 379 -4.23 -1.22 6.47
CA PHE A 379 -4.35 -0.11 7.40
C PHE A 379 -5.75 0.48 7.29
N VAL A 380 -6.58 0.27 8.30
CA VAL A 380 -7.96 0.76 8.33
C VAL A 380 -8.02 2.01 9.20
N ASN A 381 -8.36 3.13 8.58
CA ASN A 381 -8.44 4.44 9.20
C ASN A 381 -9.91 4.82 9.41
N GLY A 382 -10.27 5.29 10.61
CA GLY A 382 -11.61 5.83 10.84
C GLY A 382 -11.84 7.14 10.09
N SER A 383 -13.07 7.38 9.63
CA SER A 383 -13.44 8.65 8.99
C SER A 383 -14.72 9.23 9.55
N ARG A 384 -14.60 10.42 10.15
CA ARG A 384 -15.73 11.14 10.76
C ARG A 384 -16.47 12.04 9.76
N LEU A 385 -15.90 12.28 8.58
CA LEU A 385 -16.32 13.36 7.68
C LEU A 385 -17.30 12.93 6.57
N VAL A 386 -17.73 11.66 6.59
CA VAL A 386 -18.60 11.06 5.57
C VAL A 386 -20.07 11.09 5.98
N TYR A 387 -20.38 10.61 7.19
CA TYR A 387 -21.75 10.66 7.72
C TYR A 387 -22.05 12.04 8.34
N PRO A 388 -23.34 12.41 8.45
CA PRO A 388 -23.73 13.53 9.30
C PRO A 388 -23.19 13.34 10.73
N MET A 389 -22.57 14.38 11.27
CA MET A 389 -22.10 14.42 12.64
C MET A 389 -23.19 15.00 13.55
N ASP A 390 -23.20 14.60 14.82
CA ASP A 390 -24.11 15.17 15.81
C ASP A 390 -23.87 16.69 15.98
N GLU A 391 -24.92 17.43 16.34
CA GLU A 391 -24.82 18.87 16.57
C GLU A 391 -23.77 19.17 17.66
N GLY A 392 -22.87 20.11 17.37
CA GLY A 392 -21.79 20.49 18.29
C GLY A 392 -20.55 19.58 18.28
N ALA A 393 -20.57 18.44 17.58
CA ALA A 393 -19.43 17.51 17.54
C ALA A 393 -18.18 18.10 16.87
N MET A 394 -18.33 19.02 15.92
CA MET A 394 -17.21 19.74 15.29
C MET A 394 -17.60 21.14 14.80
N ARG A 395 -16.74 22.13 15.05
CA ARG A 395 -16.92 23.50 14.53
C ARG A 395 -16.68 23.54 13.01
N PHE A 396 -17.46 24.35 12.27
CA PHE A 396 -17.40 24.45 10.80
C PHE A 396 -15.99 24.67 10.22
N LEU A 397 -15.20 25.60 10.77
CA LEU A 397 -13.83 25.84 10.28
C LEU A 397 -12.90 24.63 10.47
N ASN A 398 -13.11 23.82 11.50
CA ASN A 398 -12.34 22.58 11.68
C ASN A 398 -12.74 21.55 10.61
N LEU A 399 -14.03 21.47 10.28
CA LEU A 399 -14.51 20.60 9.20
C LEU A 399 -13.87 20.97 7.85
N VAL A 400 -13.83 22.26 7.51
CA VAL A 400 -13.19 22.75 6.29
C VAL A 400 -11.70 22.43 6.29
N ALA A 401 -10.99 22.75 7.38
CA ALA A 401 -9.56 22.46 7.51
C ALA A 401 -9.28 20.95 7.37
N ASN A 402 -10.04 20.09 8.05
CA ASN A 402 -9.88 18.64 7.97
C ASN A 402 -10.08 18.14 6.54
N LYS A 403 -11.10 18.61 5.81
CA LYS A 403 -11.30 18.25 4.41
C LYS A 403 -10.11 18.68 3.53
N ILE A 404 -9.60 19.89 3.71
CA ILE A 404 -8.41 20.37 2.97
C ILE A 404 -7.21 19.47 3.26
N PHE A 405 -6.92 19.17 4.52
CA PHE A 405 -5.82 18.28 4.88
C PHE A 405 -6.01 16.87 4.33
N SER A 406 -7.24 16.33 4.34
CA SER A 406 -7.55 15.03 3.74
C SER A 406 -7.22 14.98 2.23
N TYR A 407 -7.54 16.03 1.48
CA TYR A 407 -7.13 16.13 0.06
C TYR A 407 -5.61 16.22 -0.09
N LEU A 408 -4.94 17.05 0.71
CA LEU A 408 -3.48 17.20 0.67
C LEU A 408 -2.77 15.87 0.99
N PHE A 409 -3.16 15.18 2.06
CA PHE A 409 -2.61 13.87 2.40
C PHE A 409 -2.95 12.80 1.37
N SER A 410 -4.14 12.85 0.77
CA SER A 410 -4.49 11.91 -0.30
C SER A 410 -3.57 12.04 -1.51
N TRP A 411 -3.28 13.28 -1.92
CA TRP A 411 -2.32 13.56 -2.99
C TRP A 411 -0.89 13.16 -2.61
N LEU A 412 -0.51 13.48 -1.37
CA LEU A 412 0.84 13.27 -0.86
C LEU A 412 1.21 11.79 -0.72
N LEU A 413 0.25 10.97 -0.28
CA LEU A 413 0.43 9.55 -0.02
C LEU A 413 -0.02 8.66 -1.20
N ASN A 414 -0.63 9.25 -2.23
CA ASN A 414 -1.24 8.57 -3.39
C ASN A 414 -2.26 7.49 -3.02
N GLN A 415 -2.90 7.65 -1.86
CA GLN A 415 -3.99 6.79 -1.39
C GLN A 415 -5.09 7.68 -0.83
N ARG A 416 -6.33 7.22 -0.89
CA ARG A 416 -7.48 8.04 -0.47
C ARG A 416 -7.56 8.09 1.06
N TYR A 417 -7.40 9.29 1.62
CA TYR A 417 -7.68 9.62 3.02
C TYR A 417 -8.76 10.71 3.06
N THR A 418 -9.82 10.44 3.80
CA THR A 418 -10.95 11.35 4.03
C THR A 418 -10.93 11.98 5.42
N ASP A 419 -10.23 11.38 6.38
CA ASP A 419 -10.00 11.99 7.70
C ASP A 419 -8.69 11.46 8.30
N THR A 420 -7.62 12.26 8.27
CA THR A 420 -6.34 11.85 8.87
C THR A 420 -6.32 11.93 10.39
N LEU A 421 -7.24 12.67 10.99
CA LEU A 421 -7.27 13.04 12.40
C LEU A 421 -8.23 12.19 13.24
N CYS A 422 -8.85 11.17 12.66
CA CYS A 422 -9.62 10.22 13.46
C CYS A 422 -8.66 9.37 14.29
N GLY A 423 -8.89 9.28 15.61
CA GLY A 423 -7.98 8.55 16.49
C GLY A 423 -8.03 7.03 16.35
N THR A 424 -9.10 6.48 15.78
CA THR A 424 -9.23 5.04 15.55
C THR A 424 -8.46 4.63 14.30
N LYS A 425 -7.32 3.98 14.52
CA LYS A 425 -6.52 3.29 13.51
C LYS A 425 -6.49 1.80 13.83
N VAL A 426 -6.54 0.96 12.80
CA VAL A 426 -6.50 -0.49 12.93
C VAL A 426 -5.52 -1.07 11.92
N LEU A 427 -4.62 -1.93 12.39
CA LEU A 427 -3.58 -2.57 11.58
C LEU A 427 -3.14 -3.89 12.23
N ARG A 428 -2.41 -4.71 11.48
CA ARG A 428 -1.79 -5.91 12.05
C ARG A 428 -0.62 -5.54 12.95
N ARG A 429 -0.41 -6.35 13.99
CA ARG A 429 0.76 -6.23 14.87
C ARG A 429 2.08 -6.44 14.11
N SER A 430 2.13 -7.36 13.15
CA SER A 430 3.30 -7.54 12.28
C SER A 430 3.62 -6.29 11.45
N ASP A 431 2.61 -5.63 10.90
CA ASP A 431 2.79 -4.38 10.15
C ASP A 431 3.20 -3.22 11.08
N TYR A 432 2.67 -3.17 12.31
CA TYR A 432 3.13 -2.22 13.31
C TYR A 432 4.61 -2.42 13.66
N GLN A 433 5.08 -3.66 13.81
CA GLN A 433 6.50 -3.95 14.09
C GLN A 433 7.41 -3.47 12.95
N ARG A 434 7.01 -3.71 11.69
CA ARG A 434 7.73 -3.22 10.50
C ARG A 434 7.74 -1.69 10.45
N LEU A 435 6.61 -1.06 10.77
CA LEU A 435 6.49 0.39 10.85
C LEU A 435 7.43 0.98 11.91
N LYS A 436 7.43 0.37 13.10
CA LYS A 436 8.28 0.78 14.23
C LYS A 436 9.76 0.66 13.88
N ALA A 437 10.17 -0.42 13.21
CA ALA A 437 11.55 -0.58 12.73
C ALA A 437 11.97 0.55 11.75
N GLY A 438 11.02 1.06 10.95
CA GLY A 438 11.23 2.18 10.04
C GLY A 438 11.05 3.58 10.65
N LYS A 439 10.66 3.71 11.92
CA LYS A 439 10.25 4.99 12.55
C LYS A 439 11.31 6.09 12.43
N ALA A 440 12.59 5.74 12.56
CA ALA A 440 13.71 6.67 12.45
C ALA A 440 13.74 7.47 11.14
N TYR A 441 13.12 6.95 10.07
CA TYR A 441 13.03 7.64 8.78
C TYR A 441 12.23 8.96 8.86
N PHE A 442 11.17 8.95 9.68
CA PHE A 442 10.31 10.10 9.90
C PHE A 442 10.75 10.91 11.13
N GLY A 443 11.25 10.27 12.20
CA GLY A 443 11.68 10.95 13.43
C GLY A 443 10.52 11.22 14.39
N ASP A 444 10.81 11.85 15.53
CA ASP A 444 9.83 12.03 16.63
C ASP A 444 9.24 13.44 16.65
N PHE A 445 8.17 13.66 15.89
CA PHE A 445 7.53 14.98 15.79
C PHE A 445 5.99 14.94 15.79
N ASP A 446 5.37 13.76 15.92
CA ASP A 446 3.92 13.58 16.07
C ASP A 446 3.53 13.23 17.52
N PRO A 447 3.00 14.17 18.31
CA PRO A 447 2.58 13.90 19.69
C PRO A 447 1.31 13.03 19.78
N PHE A 448 0.57 12.85 18.68
CA PHE A 448 -0.66 12.06 18.65
C PHE A 448 -0.43 10.61 18.19
N GLY A 449 0.54 10.40 17.30
CA GLY A 449 0.95 9.10 16.75
C GLY A 449 0.16 8.67 15.52
N ASP A 450 -0.91 9.39 15.15
CA ASP A 450 -1.74 9.08 13.99
C ASP A 450 -0.95 9.18 12.67
N PHE A 451 -0.06 10.17 12.55
CA PHE A 451 0.74 10.38 11.35
C PHE A 451 1.94 9.45 11.28
N ASP A 452 2.51 9.07 12.42
CA ASP A 452 3.53 8.01 12.46
C ASP A 452 2.97 6.71 11.85
N LEU A 453 1.73 6.35 12.24
CA LEU A 453 1.03 5.20 11.70
C LEU A 453 0.70 5.36 10.21
N ILE A 454 0.13 6.50 9.79
CA ILE A 454 -0.24 6.77 8.39
C ILE A 454 1.00 6.79 7.46
N PHE A 455 2.07 7.48 7.86
CA PHE A 455 3.29 7.60 7.05
C PHE A 455 4.03 6.28 6.97
N GLY A 456 4.14 5.55 8.08
CA GLY A 456 4.73 4.23 8.07
C GLY A 456 3.95 3.23 7.22
N ALA A 457 2.62 3.22 7.31
CA ALA A 457 1.76 2.40 6.44
C ALA A 457 1.97 2.74 4.96
N SER A 458 2.04 4.03 4.62
CA SER A 458 2.31 4.48 3.24
C SER A 458 3.71 4.08 2.75
N LYS A 459 4.72 4.14 3.63
CA LYS A 459 6.11 3.77 3.32
C LYS A 459 6.27 2.27 3.09
N LEU A 460 5.54 1.45 3.84
CA LEU A 460 5.45 0.00 3.64
C LEU A 460 4.54 -0.39 2.46
N ASN A 461 3.95 0.58 1.76
CA ASN A 461 2.99 0.34 0.69
C ASN A 461 1.80 -0.52 1.15
N LEU A 462 1.31 -0.31 2.38
CA LEU A 462 0.09 -0.97 2.86
C LEU A 462 -1.12 -0.38 2.14
N LYS A 463 -2.12 -1.21 1.85
CA LYS A 463 -3.43 -0.76 1.37
C LYS A 463 -4.17 -0.07 2.51
N SER A 464 -4.27 1.25 2.42
CA SER A 464 -5.06 2.05 3.35
C SER A 464 -6.50 2.16 2.87
N ILE A 465 -7.44 1.96 3.79
CA ILE A 465 -8.85 2.22 3.54
C ILE A 465 -9.44 3.07 4.66
N ASP A 466 -10.34 3.96 4.28
CA ASP A 466 -11.09 4.78 5.23
C ASP A 466 -12.44 4.13 5.49
N LEU A 467 -12.73 3.84 6.77
CA LEU A 467 -14.02 3.35 7.22
C LEU A 467 -14.85 4.51 7.78
N PRO A 468 -15.96 4.89 7.11
CA PRO A 468 -16.90 5.88 7.63
C PRO A 468 -17.46 5.47 8.98
N ILE A 469 -17.40 6.39 9.95
CA ILE A 469 -17.98 6.21 11.28
C ILE A 469 -18.96 7.33 11.59
N ARG A 470 -20.03 7.01 12.32
CA ARG A 470 -20.87 8.04 12.95
C ARG A 470 -20.16 8.56 14.18
N TYR A 471 -19.80 9.83 14.15
CA TYR A 471 -19.07 10.50 15.23
C TYR A 471 -20.07 11.09 16.22
N ALA A 472 -20.09 10.54 17.43
CA ALA A 472 -21.02 10.92 18.48
C ALA A 472 -20.52 12.16 19.24
N ALA A 473 -21.45 12.92 19.81
CA ALA A 473 -21.11 13.95 20.78
C ALA A 473 -20.43 13.35 22.02
N ARG A 474 -19.46 14.07 22.58
CA ARG A 474 -18.73 13.64 23.78
C ARG A 474 -19.63 13.79 25.01
N ASN A 475 -19.73 12.73 25.82
CA ASN A 475 -20.58 12.72 27.02
C ASN A 475 -19.86 13.22 28.30
N TYR A 476 -18.52 13.14 28.34
CA TYR A 476 -17.71 13.49 29.51
C TYR A 476 -16.34 14.05 29.09
N GLY A 477 -15.79 15.01 29.85
CA GLY A 477 -14.45 15.59 29.62
C GLY A 477 -14.40 16.77 28.62
N GLU A 478 -13.29 17.54 28.65
CA GLU A 478 -13.06 18.71 27.77
C GLU A 478 -12.09 18.41 26.61
N THR A 479 -12.28 19.09 25.47
CA THR A 479 -11.40 18.94 24.30
C THR A 479 -10.00 19.49 24.58
N GLN A 480 -8.99 18.64 24.48
CA GLN A 480 -7.58 19.00 24.71
C GLN A 480 -6.86 19.54 23.46
N ILE A 481 -7.61 19.85 22.37
CA ILE A 481 -7.06 20.20 21.06
C ILE A 481 -7.07 21.72 20.83
N SER A 482 -5.88 22.33 20.70
CA SER A 482 -5.71 23.73 20.30
C SER A 482 -5.75 23.91 18.79
N ARG A 483 -6.65 24.77 18.30
CA ARG A 483 -6.94 24.95 16.86
C ARG A 483 -5.74 25.44 16.05
N PHE A 484 -5.11 26.52 16.50
CA PHE A 484 -4.05 27.18 15.73
C PHE A 484 -2.71 26.47 15.87
N SER A 485 -2.37 26.00 17.08
CA SER A 485 -1.15 25.23 17.32
C SER A 485 -1.17 23.91 16.53
N HIS A 486 -2.28 23.17 16.58
CA HIS A 486 -2.39 21.91 15.85
C HIS A 486 -2.55 22.13 14.34
N GLY A 487 -3.23 23.19 13.89
CA GLY A 487 -3.27 23.55 12.47
C GLY A 487 -1.88 23.83 11.88
N TRP A 488 -1.02 24.56 12.60
CA TRP A 488 0.36 24.80 12.19
C TRP A 488 1.20 23.50 12.19
N MET A 489 0.98 22.63 13.16
CA MET A 489 1.63 21.31 13.21
C MET A 489 1.25 20.45 12.00
N LEU A 490 -0.03 20.44 11.60
CA LEU A 490 -0.49 19.73 10.41
C LEU A 490 0.16 20.27 9.14
N LEU A 491 0.31 21.58 9.01
CA LEU A 491 1.03 22.16 7.88
C LEU A 491 2.50 21.72 7.86
N LYS A 492 3.18 21.70 9.01
CA LYS A 492 4.55 21.16 9.12
C LYS A 492 4.61 19.69 8.70
N MET A 493 3.63 18.87 9.09
CA MET A 493 3.53 17.47 8.69
C MET A 493 3.37 17.31 7.18
N VAL A 494 2.53 18.14 6.54
CA VAL A 494 2.38 18.14 5.08
C VAL A 494 3.69 18.49 4.39
N VAL A 495 4.37 19.56 4.82
CA VAL A 495 5.67 19.97 4.25
C VAL A 495 6.72 18.88 4.45
N PHE A 496 6.78 18.31 5.65
CA PHE A 496 7.72 17.24 5.97
C PHE A 496 7.49 16.00 5.09
N ALA A 497 6.25 15.51 5.02
CA ALA A 497 5.92 14.36 4.20
C ALA A 497 6.04 14.67 2.70
N PHE A 498 5.88 15.92 2.25
CA PHE A 498 6.22 16.33 0.90
C PHE A 498 7.67 16.02 0.55
N PHE A 499 8.63 16.45 1.37
CA PHE A 499 10.05 16.18 1.09
C PHE A 499 10.46 14.72 1.30
N LYS A 500 9.76 13.98 2.17
CA LYS A 500 10.11 12.58 2.50
C LYS A 500 9.42 11.52 1.63
N ILE A 501 8.21 11.77 1.16
CA ILE A 501 7.38 10.78 0.46
C ILE A 501 7.12 11.17 -0.99
N LYS A 502 6.93 12.46 -1.27
CA LYS A 502 6.48 12.93 -2.59
C LYS A 502 7.64 13.41 -3.46
N ALA A 503 8.43 14.35 -2.97
CA ALA A 503 9.59 14.95 -3.63
C ALA A 503 10.89 14.16 -3.34
N VAL A 504 10.85 12.86 -3.64
CA VAL A 504 11.97 11.90 -3.45
C VAL A 504 12.86 11.85 -4.66
#